data_AF-A0A958TZS9-F1
#
_entry.id   AF-A0A958TZS9-F1
#
_cell.length_a   1.000
_cell.length_b   1.000
_cell.length_c   1.000
_cell.angle_alpha   90.00
_cell.angle_beta   90.00
_cell.angle_gamma   90.00
#
_symmetry.space_group_name_H-M   'P 1'
#
loop_
_entity.id
_entity.type
_entity.pdbx_description
1 polymer ?
#
loop_
_entity_poly.entity_id
_entity_poly.type
_entity_poly.pdbx_seq_one_letter_code
_entity_poly.pdbx_strand_id
1 'polypeptide(L)' 'MSKTINMKTLQNIAIAVFALATMVSCFNDKKPNYQYFPNMYEPVGYETNGNYEVFPNQQEAMTPPENTVPRGFTPY' A
#
# COMPACT_ATOMS: atom_id res chain seq x y z
N MET A 1 47.83 7.82 -5.47
CA MET A 1 47.57 8.17 -6.88
C MET A 1 46.42 9.17 -6.88
N SER A 2 46.71 10.47 -6.81
CA SER A 2 45.67 11.50 -6.74
C SER A 2 45.14 11.74 -8.15
N LYS A 3 43.90 11.33 -8.40
CA LYS A 3 43.23 11.50 -9.68
C LYS A 3 42.85 12.98 -9.80
N THR A 4 43.47 13.72 -10.72
CA THR A 4 43.10 15.12 -11.01
C THR A 4 41.68 15.15 -11.58
N ILE A 5 40.70 15.49 -10.75
CA ILE A 5 39.30 15.58 -11.17
C ILE A 5 39.11 16.86 -11.96
N ASN A 6 38.60 16.75 -13.18
CA ASN A 6 38.32 17.88 -14.05
C ASN A 6 37.09 18.66 -13.51
N MET A 7 37.24 19.96 -13.26
CA MET A 7 36.21 20.83 -12.66
C MET A 7 34.86 20.77 -13.39
N LYS A 8 34.88 20.64 -14.72
CA LYS A 8 33.65 20.50 -15.53
C LYS A 8 32.93 19.18 -15.25
N THR A 9 33.69 18.10 -15.04
CA THR A 9 33.15 16.79 -14.67
C THR A 9 32.57 16.83 -13.26
N LEU A 10 33.20 17.54 -12.34
CA LEU A 10 32.70 17.72 -10.97
C LEU A 10 31.36 18.49 -10.96
N GLN A 11 31.25 19.57 -11.74
CA GLN A 11 30.01 20.33 -11.91
C GLN A 11 28.89 19.48 -12.51
N ASN A 12 29.18 18.70 -13.55
CA ASN A 12 28.19 17.81 -14.16
C ASN A 12 27.69 16.74 -13.17
N ILE A 13 28.59 16.16 -12.36
CA ILE A 13 28.23 15.19 -11.32
C ILE A 13 27.33 15.86 -10.26
N ALA A 14 27.68 17.06 -9.81
CA ALA A 14 26.88 17.78 -8.81
C ALA A 14 25.45 18.07 -9.32
N ILE A 15 25.31 18.49 -10.58
CA ILE A 15 24.01 18.71 -11.22
C ILE A 15 23.21 17.40 -11.33
N ALA A 16 23.86 16.30 -11.73
CA ALA A 16 23.20 15.01 -11.84
C ALA A 16 22.70 14.49 -10.47
N VAL A 17 23.53 14.62 -9.42
CA VAL A 17 23.15 14.23 -8.05
C VAL A 17 22.00 15.09 -7.54
N PHE A 18 22.04 16.40 -7.80
CA PHE A 18 20.95 17.30 -7.42
C PHE A 18 19.64 16.94 -8.13
N ALA A 19 19.69 16.67 -9.44
CA ALA A 19 18.51 16.22 -10.20
C ALA A 19 17.93 14.91 -9.64
N LEU A 20 18.79 13.92 -9.36
CA LEU A 20 18.36 12.65 -8.75
C LEU A 20 17.74 12.86 -7.36
N ALA A 21 18.32 13.73 -6.53
CA ALA A 21 17.80 14.05 -5.20
C ALA A 21 16.38 14.66 -5.27
N THR A 22 16.13 15.53 -6.25
CA THR A 22 14.79 16.10 -6.46
C THR A 22 13.76 15.08 -6.95
N MET A 23 14.19 14.05 -7.70
CA MET A 23 13.28 12.99 -8.16
C MET A 23 12.86 12.05 -7.03
N VAL A 24 13.72 11.81 -6.04
CA VAL A 24 13.42 10.91 -4.90
C VAL A 24 12.84 11.63 -3.68
N SER A 25 12.78 12.96 -3.65
CA SER A 25 12.31 13.70 -2.46
C SER A 25 10.80 13.63 -2.20
N CYS A 26 9.99 13.20 -3.17
CA CYS A 26 8.53 13.12 -3.02
C CYS A 26 8.01 11.82 -2.36
N PHE A 27 8.89 10.95 -1.87
CA PHE A 27 8.46 9.76 -1.13
C PHE A 27 7.99 10.14 0.29
N ASN A 28 6.70 9.97 0.53
CA ASN A 28 6.07 10.16 1.85
C ASN A 28 5.93 8.79 2.52
N ASP A 29 6.66 8.57 3.61
CA ASP A 29 6.66 7.34 4.41
C ASP A 29 5.38 7.14 5.25
N LYS A 30 4.55 8.19 5.39
CA LYS A 30 3.29 8.11 6.14
C LYS A 30 2.12 7.55 5.33
N LYS A 31 2.33 7.22 4.04
CA LYS A 31 1.28 6.72 3.15
C LYS A 31 1.75 5.49 2.38
N PRO A 32 0.83 4.60 1.99
CA PRO A 32 1.14 3.51 1.06
C PRO A 32 1.76 4.06 -0.23
N ASN A 33 2.76 3.33 -0.74
CA ASN A 33 3.54 3.74 -1.91
C ASN A 33 2.85 3.32 -3.23
N TYR A 34 3.45 3.69 -4.36
CA TYR A 34 3.00 3.29 -5.69
C TYR A 34 2.96 1.77 -5.86
N GLN A 35 1.88 1.26 -6.47
CA GLN A 35 1.76 -0.12 -6.89
C GLN A 35 2.13 -0.25 -8.38
N TYR A 36 2.93 -1.26 -8.71
CA TYR A 36 3.29 -1.57 -10.10
C TYR A 36 2.43 -2.73 -10.59
N PHE A 37 1.66 -2.50 -11.67
CA PHE A 37 0.65 -3.42 -12.19
C PHE A 37 -0.45 -3.84 -11.18
N PRO A 38 -1.37 -2.94 -10.80
CA PRO A 38 -2.37 -3.19 -9.75
C PRO A 38 -3.48 -4.19 -10.14
N ASN A 39 -3.27 -5.05 -11.14
CA ASN A 39 -4.27 -6.04 -11.53
C ASN A 39 -4.31 -7.17 -10.49
N MET A 40 -5.44 -7.33 -9.80
CA MET A 40 -5.69 -8.32 -8.73
C MET A 40 -5.01 -8.06 -7.37
N TYR A 41 -4.58 -6.83 -7.06
CA TYR A 41 -4.13 -6.51 -5.70
C TYR A 41 -5.27 -6.45 -4.69
N GLU A 42 -6.46 -6.11 -5.16
CA GLU A 42 -7.70 -6.08 -4.39
C GLU A 42 -8.59 -7.24 -4.85
N PRO A 43 -9.26 -7.93 -3.92
CA PRO A 43 -10.16 -9.01 -4.27
C PRO A 43 -11.41 -8.46 -4.96
N VAL A 44 -11.93 -9.23 -5.91
CA VAL A 44 -13.24 -8.94 -6.54
C VAL A 44 -14.40 -9.25 -5.58
N GLY A 45 -14.20 -10.24 -4.71
CA GLY A 45 -15.18 -10.64 -3.70
C GLY A 45 -15.05 -9.83 -2.41
N TYR A 46 -16.01 -10.04 -1.53
CA TYR A 46 -16.02 -9.45 -0.20
C TYR A 46 -15.06 -10.21 0.75
N GLU A 47 -14.27 -9.48 1.53
CA GLU A 47 -13.35 -10.03 2.53
C GLU A 47 -13.99 -10.06 3.90
N THR A 48 -13.77 -11.11 4.71
CA THR A 48 -14.43 -11.30 6.01
C THR A 48 -14.57 -10.08 6.93
N ASN A 49 -13.64 -9.11 6.89
CA ASN A 49 -13.69 -7.86 7.66
C ASN A 49 -13.65 -6.59 6.80
N GLY A 50 -14.10 -6.68 5.55
CA GLY A 50 -14.08 -5.61 4.57
C GLY A 50 -15.19 -4.59 4.82
N ASN A 51 -14.96 -3.39 4.27
CA ASN A 51 -15.89 -2.28 4.33
C ASN A 51 -16.56 -2.11 2.96
N TYR A 52 -17.89 -2.23 2.89
CA TYR A 52 -18.66 -2.10 1.66
C TYR A 52 -19.99 -1.39 1.87
N GLU A 53 -20.32 -0.42 1.00
CA GLU A 53 -21.51 0.44 1.11
C GLU A 53 -22.85 -0.31 1.05
N VAL A 54 -22.85 -1.54 0.53
CA VAL A 54 -24.06 -2.37 0.41
C VAL A 54 -24.56 -2.90 1.76
N PHE A 55 -23.70 -3.00 2.78
CA PHE A 55 -24.04 -3.56 4.07
C PHE A 55 -24.40 -2.47 5.10
N PRO A 56 -25.26 -2.79 6.10
CA PRO A 56 -25.49 -1.91 7.24
C PRO A 56 -24.18 -1.56 7.95
N ASN A 57 -23.99 -0.28 8.30
CA ASN A 57 -22.74 0.23 8.88
C ASN A 57 -21.48 -0.06 8.05
N GLN A 58 -21.67 -0.39 6.77
CA GLN A 58 -20.65 -0.79 5.82
C GLN A 58 -19.83 -2.03 6.21
N GLN A 59 -20.28 -2.84 7.18
CA GLN A 59 -19.52 -3.99 7.68
C GLN A 59 -20.02 -5.30 7.06
N GLU A 60 -19.13 -6.07 6.42
CA GLU A 60 -19.50 -7.39 5.88
C GLU A 60 -19.80 -8.42 6.98
N ALA A 61 -19.08 -8.36 8.10
CA ALA A 61 -19.21 -9.29 9.22
C ALA A 61 -20.52 -9.10 10.00
N MET A 62 -21.64 -9.52 9.40
CA MET A 62 -22.96 -9.45 10.00
C MET A 62 -23.15 -10.50 11.10
N THR A 63 -24.00 -10.19 12.07
CA THR A 63 -24.43 -11.16 13.08
C THR A 63 -25.43 -12.15 12.48
N PRO A 64 -25.32 -13.45 12.78
CA PRO A 64 -26.31 -14.41 12.35
C PRO A 64 -27.67 -14.11 13.02
N PRO A 65 -28.77 -14.58 12.44
CA PRO A 65 -30.08 -14.50 13.09
C PRO A 65 -30.09 -15.14 14.47
N GLU A 66 -30.94 -14.61 15.35
CA GLU A 66 -31.12 -15.15 16.70
C GLU A 66 -31.55 -16.63 16.67
N ASN A 67 -31.15 -17.37 17.71
CA ASN A 67 -31.48 -18.80 17.89
C ASN A 67 -30.94 -19.74 16.79
N THR A 68 -29.92 -19.33 16.04
CA THR A 68 -29.22 -20.21 15.10
C THR A 68 -28.16 -21.06 15.81
N VAL A 69 -28.05 -22.34 15.44
CA VAL A 69 -27.06 -23.28 16.02
C VAL A 69 -26.13 -23.76 14.89
N PRO A 70 -24.83 -23.41 14.91
CA PRO A 70 -23.92 -23.86 13.88
C PRO A 70 -23.60 -25.35 14.03
N ARG A 71 -23.28 -26.01 12.92
CA ARG A 71 -22.87 -27.42 12.92
C ARG A 71 -21.62 -27.61 13.79
N GLY A 72 -21.66 -28.58 14.69
CA GLY A 72 -20.55 -28.87 15.61
C GLY A 72 -20.61 -28.08 16.92
N PHE A 73 -21.63 -27.26 17.13
CA PHE A 73 -21.91 -26.59 18.39
C PHE A 73 -23.20 -27.14 19.01
N THR A 74 -23.14 -27.53 20.29
CA THR A 74 -24.34 -27.94 21.06
C THR A 74 -24.54 -26.91 22.16
N PRO A 75 -25.63 -26.13 22.14
CA PRO A 75 -25.98 -25.25 23.26
C PRO A 75 -26.23 -26.10 24.51
N TYR A 76 -25.67 -25.70 25.65
CA TYR A 76 -25.85 -26.37 26.94
C TYR A 76 -26.98 -25.75 27.75
#